data_AF-A0AA97HUN3-F1
#
_entry.id   AF-A0AA97HUN3-F1
#
_cell.length_a   1.000
_cell.length_b   1.000
_cell.length_c   1.000
_cell.angle_alpha   90.00
_cell.angle_beta   90.00
_cell.angle_gamma   90.00
#
_symmetry.space_group_name_H-M   'P 1'
#
loop_
_entity.id
_entity.type
_entity.pdbx_description
1 polymer ?
#
loop_
_entity_poly.entity_id
_entity_poly.type
_entity_poly.pdbx_seq_one_letter_code
_entity_poly.pdbx_strand_id
1 'polypeptide(L)'
;MVLDTVAAGLSTPTNSVTGIGVAVLSPTASYEVGQYFKELASKNANGELTSGQETAHIFAHGLLGSAVAAAGGNDALTASLSAGGAEAAAPIFSQYLYGKKPSDLTADEKGTISSITSLAASGIGASTGNIGSTVQSGQVAHNAVENNDFLLEVQFALKYPKIALQIGGIQDPSSILNPNISTIASTYQLNLLNPDELSKLGYARNDVLGEGGLGNALRHTLWQALITKSFGPDIAIEVGNAHESSGGTNYNQKTGLSLNKADELADQLNNQIGRSLGLQNLDNFDLAKKALDIYANQGLYQVVKNSNGTYDSQRVKLNTELYEISNKNLKNLDQTGAGSTVQKKRQILKENANFPLTIGGTRYNEK
;
A
#
# COMPACT_ATOMS: atom_id res chain seq x y z
N MET A 1 -16.03 -15.66 -27.30
CA MET A 1 -14.81 -16.25 -27.85
C MET A 1 -13.61 -16.07 -26.92
N VAL A 2 -13.21 -14.85 -26.51
CA VAL A 2 -12.20 -14.65 -25.44
C VAL A 2 -12.68 -15.18 -24.07
N LEU A 3 -13.98 -15.02 -23.78
CA LEU A 3 -14.64 -15.46 -22.55
C LEU A 3 -14.52 -16.98 -22.26
N ASP A 4 -14.59 -17.80 -23.31
CA ASP A 4 -14.59 -19.27 -23.20
C ASP A 4 -13.17 -19.83 -23.08
N THR A 5 -12.17 -19.13 -23.62
CA THR A 5 -10.76 -19.55 -23.57
C THR A 5 -10.16 -19.30 -22.19
N VAL A 6 -10.57 -18.22 -21.52
CA VAL A 6 -10.13 -17.87 -20.16
C VAL A 6 -10.73 -18.82 -19.11
N ALA A 7 -12.01 -19.19 -19.24
CA ALA A 7 -12.64 -20.17 -18.35
C ALA A 7 -12.09 -21.60 -18.54
N ALA A 8 -11.80 -21.99 -19.79
CA ALA A 8 -11.23 -23.31 -20.09
C ALA A 8 -9.78 -23.46 -19.59
N GLY A 9 -8.97 -22.40 -19.65
CA GLY A 9 -7.60 -22.37 -19.13
C GLY A 9 -7.51 -22.53 -17.61
N LEU A 10 -8.55 -22.12 -16.87
CA LEU A 10 -8.65 -22.26 -15.40
C LEU A 10 -9.17 -23.62 -14.92
N SER A 11 -9.79 -24.41 -15.80
CA SER A 11 -10.44 -25.69 -15.45
C SER A 11 -9.55 -26.94 -15.56
N THR A 12 -8.30 -26.81 -16.02
CA THR A 12 -7.39 -27.95 -16.23
C THR A 12 -6.68 -28.34 -14.93
N PRO A 13 -6.93 -29.54 -14.37
CA PRO A 13 -6.27 -29.98 -13.14
C PRO A 13 -4.81 -30.34 -13.45
N THR A 14 -3.85 -29.65 -12.86
CA THR A 14 -2.44 -30.05 -12.89
C THR A 14 -2.17 -31.07 -11.79
N ASN A 15 -2.38 -32.34 -12.13
CA ASN A 15 -1.95 -33.45 -11.29
C ASN A 15 -0.41 -33.58 -11.34
N SER A 16 0.31 -33.00 -10.38
CA SER A 16 1.46 -33.64 -9.70
C SER A 16 2.18 -32.69 -8.73
N VAL A 17 2.04 -33.01 -7.44
CA VAL A 17 3.07 -33.03 -6.37
C VAL A 17 4.32 -32.17 -6.64
N THR A 18 4.37 -30.96 -6.07
CA THR A 18 5.41 -30.42 -5.13
C THR A 18 5.41 -28.87 -5.13
N GLY A 19 4.79 -28.25 -4.10
CA GLY A 19 5.26 -27.03 -3.42
C GLY A 19 5.41 -25.66 -4.12
N ILE A 20 5.37 -25.54 -5.45
CA ILE A 20 5.65 -24.28 -6.18
C ILE A 20 4.53 -23.99 -7.20
N GLY A 21 3.28 -23.89 -6.72
CA GLY A 21 2.11 -23.65 -7.58
C GLY A 21 1.62 -22.20 -7.62
N VAL A 22 2.04 -21.34 -6.67
CA VAL A 22 1.39 -20.03 -6.45
C VAL A 22 2.00 -18.92 -7.33
N ALA A 23 3.28 -19.02 -7.68
CA ALA A 23 3.97 -17.96 -8.44
C ALA A 23 3.71 -18.00 -9.96
N VAL A 24 3.21 -19.11 -10.50
CA VAL A 24 3.15 -19.34 -11.96
C VAL A 24 1.83 -18.84 -12.59
N LEU A 25 0.78 -18.58 -11.79
CA LEU A 25 -0.52 -18.11 -12.31
C LEU A 25 -0.64 -16.57 -12.39
N SER A 26 0.13 -15.84 -11.59
CA SER A 26 0.15 -14.35 -11.57
C SER A 26 0.52 -13.73 -12.93
N PRO A 27 1.55 -14.22 -13.66
CA PRO A 27 1.89 -13.68 -14.97
C PRO A 27 0.77 -13.83 -16.01
N THR A 28 0.03 -14.95 -15.98
CA THR A 28 -1.08 -15.19 -16.91
C THR A 28 -2.25 -14.27 -16.64
N ALA A 29 -2.68 -14.14 -15.38
CA ALA A 29 -3.77 -13.23 -15.02
C ALA A 29 -3.41 -11.76 -15.30
N SER A 30 -2.16 -11.38 -15.04
CA SER A 30 -1.63 -10.05 -15.33
C SER A 30 -1.60 -9.76 -16.83
N TYR A 31 -1.20 -10.75 -17.63
CA TYR A 31 -1.24 -10.68 -19.09
C TYR A 31 -2.66 -10.53 -19.63
N GLU A 32 -3.64 -11.29 -19.11
CA GLU A 32 -5.05 -11.19 -19.51
C GLU A 32 -5.64 -9.81 -19.18
N VAL A 33 -5.37 -9.26 -17.99
CA VAL A 33 -5.74 -7.88 -17.64
C VAL A 33 -5.12 -6.90 -18.63
N GLY A 34 -3.82 -7.04 -18.93
CA GLY A 34 -3.13 -6.18 -19.89
C GLY A 34 -3.72 -6.26 -21.30
N GLN A 35 -4.06 -7.45 -21.76
CA GLN A 35 -4.66 -7.67 -23.09
C GLN A 35 -6.07 -7.10 -23.18
N TYR A 36 -6.88 -7.23 -22.13
CA TYR A 36 -8.19 -6.59 -22.05
C TYR A 36 -8.09 -5.06 -22.21
N PHE A 37 -7.21 -4.42 -21.44
CA PHE A 37 -7.05 -2.95 -21.53
C PHE A 37 -6.39 -2.52 -22.85
N LYS A 38 -5.54 -3.35 -23.45
CA LYS A 38 -5.00 -3.12 -24.80
C LYS A 38 -6.10 -3.17 -25.88
N GLU A 39 -7.04 -4.10 -25.77
CA GLU A 39 -8.21 -4.16 -26.66
C GLU A 39 -9.17 -3.00 -26.41
N LEU A 40 -9.30 -2.55 -25.16
CA LEU A 40 -10.11 -1.38 -24.82
C LEU A 40 -9.52 -0.10 -25.43
N ALA A 41 -8.19 0.05 -25.36
CA ALA A 41 -7.47 1.17 -25.98
C ALA A 41 -7.66 1.20 -27.50
N SER A 42 -7.61 0.05 -28.18
CA SER A 42 -7.78 -0.03 -29.64
C SER A 42 -9.19 0.32 -30.12
N LYS A 43 -10.19 0.29 -29.23
CA LYS A 43 -11.57 0.71 -29.51
C LYS A 43 -11.80 2.20 -29.31
N ASN A 44 -10.86 2.92 -28.69
CA ASN A 44 -10.95 4.37 -28.52
C ASN A 44 -10.43 5.11 -29.75
N ALA A 45 -10.93 6.33 -29.97
CA ALA A 45 -10.65 7.11 -31.18
C ALA A 45 -9.16 7.43 -31.41
N ASN A 46 -8.36 7.53 -30.34
CA ASN A 46 -6.92 7.78 -30.39
C ASN A 46 -6.07 6.51 -30.23
N GLY A 47 -6.69 5.33 -30.09
CA GLY A 47 -5.97 4.08 -29.84
C GLY A 47 -5.35 3.99 -28.43
N GLU A 48 -5.69 4.91 -27.52
CA GLU A 48 -5.16 4.97 -26.16
C GLU A 48 -6.29 4.80 -25.14
N LEU A 49 -5.96 4.41 -23.91
CA LEU A 49 -6.93 4.40 -22.82
C LEU A 49 -7.38 5.83 -22.49
N THR A 50 -8.67 6.01 -22.20
CA THR A 50 -9.12 7.21 -21.50
C THR A 50 -8.56 7.24 -20.08
N SER A 51 -8.51 8.40 -19.44
CA SER A 51 -8.02 8.51 -18.05
C SER A 51 -8.81 7.62 -17.07
N GLY A 52 -10.09 7.39 -17.33
CA GLY A 52 -10.92 6.46 -16.55
C GLY A 52 -10.54 4.99 -16.78
N GLN A 53 -10.27 4.61 -18.02
CA GLN A 53 -9.86 3.24 -18.32
C GLN A 53 -8.42 2.93 -17.88
N GLU A 54 -7.51 3.91 -17.97
CA GLU A 54 -6.15 3.81 -17.41
C GLU A 54 -6.19 3.58 -15.89
N THR A 55 -7.09 4.31 -15.23
CA THR A 55 -7.39 4.14 -13.81
C THR A 55 -7.94 2.73 -13.49
N ALA A 56 -8.90 2.25 -14.28
CA ALA A 56 -9.44 0.90 -14.12
C ALA A 56 -8.36 -0.17 -14.36
N HIS A 57 -7.45 0.04 -15.31
CA HIS A 57 -6.32 -0.86 -15.59
C HIS A 57 -5.40 -0.97 -14.39
N ILE A 58 -5.00 0.18 -13.85
CA ILE A 58 -4.21 0.29 -12.64
C ILE A 58 -4.87 -0.43 -11.46
N PHE A 59 -6.16 -0.21 -11.25
CA PHE A 59 -6.91 -0.79 -10.14
C PHE A 59 -7.03 -2.32 -10.27
N ALA A 60 -7.34 -2.83 -11.47
CA ALA A 60 -7.38 -4.27 -11.75
C ALA A 60 -6.03 -4.95 -11.46
N HIS A 61 -4.94 -4.30 -11.86
CA HIS A 61 -3.58 -4.81 -11.62
C HIS A 61 -3.22 -4.80 -10.12
N GLY A 62 -3.63 -3.76 -9.40
CA GLY A 62 -3.43 -3.65 -7.94
C GLY A 62 -4.22 -4.70 -7.15
N LEU A 63 -5.48 -4.94 -7.52
CA LEU A 63 -6.32 -5.97 -6.90
C LEU A 63 -5.75 -7.37 -7.15
N LEU A 64 -5.29 -7.66 -8.38
CA LEU A 64 -4.61 -8.91 -8.71
C LEU A 64 -3.31 -9.08 -7.92
N GLY A 65 -2.49 -8.02 -7.82
CA GLY A 65 -1.25 -8.05 -7.02
C GLY A 65 -1.50 -8.35 -5.55
N SER A 66 -2.59 -7.80 -4.99
CA SER A 66 -3.01 -8.05 -3.61
C SER A 66 -3.45 -9.50 -3.39
N ALA A 67 -4.22 -10.06 -4.32
CA ALA A 67 -4.64 -11.46 -4.26
C ALA A 67 -3.48 -12.45 -4.40
N VAL A 68 -2.53 -12.16 -5.30
CA VAL A 68 -1.30 -12.96 -5.45
C VAL A 68 -0.46 -12.90 -4.16
N ALA A 69 -0.36 -11.74 -3.52
CA ALA A 69 0.32 -11.58 -2.25
C ALA A 69 -0.38 -12.36 -1.12
N ALA A 70 -1.71 -12.35 -1.05
CA ALA A 70 -2.47 -13.14 -0.08
C ALA A 70 -2.24 -14.65 -0.25
N ALA A 71 -2.26 -15.14 -1.48
CA ALA A 71 -2.05 -16.56 -1.79
C ALA A 71 -0.61 -17.02 -1.53
N GLY A 72 0.36 -16.11 -1.56
CA GLY A 72 1.75 -16.35 -1.17
C GLY A 72 1.97 -16.56 0.33
N GLY A 73 0.92 -16.55 1.15
CA GLY A 73 1.00 -16.74 2.61
C GLY A 73 1.30 -15.47 3.40
N ASN A 74 1.08 -14.29 2.81
CA ASN A 74 1.21 -13.02 3.53
C ASN A 74 -0.02 -12.74 4.41
N ASP A 75 0.19 -11.85 5.40
CA ASP A 75 -0.71 -11.48 6.51
C ASP A 75 -2.21 -11.45 6.18
N ALA A 76 -3.06 -11.75 7.17
CA ALA A 76 -4.51 -11.62 7.16
C ALA A 76 -5.01 -10.29 6.57
N LEU A 77 -4.25 -9.20 6.73
CA LEU A 77 -4.52 -7.90 6.11
C LEU A 77 -4.56 -7.97 4.56
N THR A 78 -3.62 -8.70 3.95
CA THR A 78 -3.53 -8.86 2.48
C THR A 78 -4.64 -9.77 1.96
N ALA A 79 -4.99 -10.81 2.72
CA ALA A 79 -6.12 -11.68 2.43
C ALA A 79 -7.47 -10.94 2.53
N SER A 80 -7.61 -10.05 3.52
CA SER A 80 -8.78 -9.18 3.68
C SER A 80 -8.94 -8.19 2.54
N LEU A 81 -7.84 -7.56 2.08
CA LEU A 81 -7.82 -6.65 0.94
C LEU A 81 -8.35 -7.30 -0.36
N SER A 82 -8.05 -8.58 -0.54
CA SER A 82 -8.46 -9.36 -1.71
C SER A 82 -9.94 -9.72 -1.69
N ALA A 83 -10.48 -10.05 -0.50
CA ALA A 83 -11.88 -10.43 -0.33
C ALA A 83 -12.83 -9.21 -0.29
N GLY A 84 -12.50 -8.17 0.49
CA GLY A 84 -13.31 -6.96 0.63
C GLY A 84 -13.17 -5.98 -0.55
N GLY A 85 -12.01 -5.95 -1.20
CA GLY A 85 -11.75 -5.09 -2.35
C GLY A 85 -12.56 -5.46 -3.59
N ALA A 86 -12.87 -6.76 -3.80
CA ALA A 86 -13.58 -7.24 -4.98
C ALA A 86 -15.07 -6.83 -5.04
N GLU A 87 -15.75 -6.75 -3.89
CA GLU A 87 -17.14 -6.29 -3.81
C GLU A 87 -17.21 -4.76 -3.96
N ALA A 88 -16.31 -4.04 -3.28
CA ALA A 88 -16.19 -2.60 -3.42
C ALA A 88 -15.82 -2.18 -4.85
N ALA A 89 -15.07 -3.02 -5.60
CA ALA A 89 -14.59 -2.79 -6.97
C ALA A 89 -15.70 -2.57 -8.00
N ALA A 90 -16.88 -3.18 -7.85
CA ALA A 90 -17.91 -3.18 -8.89
C ALA A 90 -18.47 -1.77 -9.20
N PRO A 91 -18.87 -0.94 -8.21
CA PRO A 91 -19.19 0.47 -8.42
C PRO A 91 -18.10 1.30 -9.11
N ILE A 92 -16.83 1.02 -8.83
CA ILE A 92 -15.69 1.76 -9.39
C ILE A 92 -15.50 1.42 -10.86
N PHE A 93 -15.46 0.14 -11.19
CA PHE A 93 -15.35 -0.28 -12.58
C PHE A 93 -16.55 0.19 -13.40
N SER A 94 -17.74 0.20 -12.82
CA SER A 94 -18.94 0.78 -13.43
C SER A 94 -18.75 2.26 -13.81
N GLN A 95 -18.21 3.05 -12.88
CA GLN A 95 -17.97 4.47 -13.11
C GLN A 95 -16.80 4.74 -14.07
N TYR A 96 -15.69 4.01 -13.95
CA TYR A 96 -14.47 4.27 -14.69
C TYR A 96 -14.42 3.65 -16.09
N LEU A 97 -15.05 2.49 -16.29
CA LEU A 97 -15.12 1.85 -17.62
C LEU A 97 -16.28 2.41 -18.44
N TYR A 98 -17.40 2.74 -17.80
CA TYR A 98 -18.65 3.02 -18.50
C TYR A 98 -19.29 4.37 -18.15
N GLY A 99 -18.81 5.07 -17.10
CA GLY A 99 -19.42 6.32 -16.63
C GLY A 99 -20.81 6.13 -16.04
N LYS A 100 -21.16 4.91 -15.62
CA LYS A 100 -22.52 4.51 -15.20
C LYS A 100 -22.56 4.11 -13.73
N LYS A 101 -23.74 4.18 -13.13
CA LYS A 101 -24.01 3.51 -11.85
C LYS A 101 -24.16 2.00 -12.08
N PRO A 102 -23.86 1.14 -11.09
CA PRO A 102 -24.02 -0.31 -11.21
C PRO A 102 -25.41 -0.77 -11.64
N SER A 103 -26.46 -0.04 -11.22
CA SER A 103 -27.85 -0.29 -11.58
C SER A 103 -28.11 -0.12 -13.08
N ASP A 104 -27.32 0.72 -13.75
CA ASP A 104 -27.56 1.20 -15.11
C ASP A 104 -26.68 0.47 -16.14
N LEU A 105 -25.87 -0.48 -15.67
CA LEU A 105 -25.02 -1.33 -16.51
C LEU A 105 -25.83 -2.36 -17.29
N THR A 106 -25.44 -2.58 -18.54
CA THR A 106 -25.95 -3.70 -19.35
C THR A 106 -25.44 -5.04 -18.80
N ALA A 107 -26.04 -6.15 -19.26
CA ALA A 107 -25.59 -7.49 -18.89
C ALA A 107 -24.12 -7.74 -19.28
N ASP A 108 -23.70 -7.26 -20.45
CA ASP A 108 -22.32 -7.41 -20.94
C ASP A 108 -21.33 -6.57 -20.12
N GLU A 109 -21.74 -5.36 -19.70
CA GLU A 109 -20.91 -4.50 -18.85
C GLU A 109 -20.77 -5.09 -17.44
N LYS A 110 -21.84 -5.65 -16.87
CA LYS A 110 -21.79 -6.40 -15.60
C LYS A 110 -20.92 -7.65 -15.71
N GLY A 111 -21.05 -8.39 -16.82
CA GLY A 111 -20.21 -9.55 -17.11
C GLY A 111 -18.73 -9.18 -17.16
N THR A 112 -18.41 -8.05 -17.79
CA THR A 112 -17.04 -7.55 -17.88
C THR A 112 -16.46 -7.17 -16.52
N ILE A 113 -17.22 -6.43 -15.70
CA ILE A 113 -16.80 -6.10 -14.33
C ILE A 113 -16.58 -7.38 -13.52
N SER A 114 -17.54 -8.32 -13.60
CA SER A 114 -17.45 -9.60 -12.91
C SER A 114 -16.22 -10.39 -13.33
N SER A 115 -15.85 -10.37 -14.62
CA SER A 115 -14.63 -11.03 -15.08
C SER A 115 -13.36 -10.39 -14.50
N ILE A 116 -13.26 -9.06 -14.46
CA ILE A 116 -12.10 -8.37 -13.90
C ILE A 116 -11.99 -8.64 -12.39
N THR A 117 -13.09 -8.54 -11.65
CA THR A 117 -13.11 -8.79 -10.21
C THR A 117 -12.86 -10.26 -9.87
N SER A 118 -13.44 -11.19 -10.64
CA SER A 118 -13.22 -12.63 -10.45
C SER A 118 -11.80 -13.05 -10.82
N LEU A 119 -11.20 -12.47 -11.86
CA LEU A 119 -9.80 -12.71 -12.22
C LEU A 119 -8.87 -12.23 -11.10
N ALA A 120 -9.14 -11.04 -10.55
CA ALA A 120 -8.38 -10.54 -9.42
C ALA A 120 -8.60 -11.37 -8.15
N ALA A 121 -9.83 -11.85 -7.88
CA ALA A 121 -10.13 -12.73 -6.75
C ALA A 121 -9.56 -14.16 -6.90
N SER A 122 -9.40 -14.65 -8.15
CA SER A 122 -8.88 -16.00 -8.47
C SER A 122 -7.39 -16.19 -8.17
N GLY A 123 -6.70 -15.15 -7.70
CA GLY A 123 -5.38 -15.29 -7.08
C GLY A 123 -5.40 -16.19 -5.84
N ILE A 124 -6.56 -16.39 -5.21
CA ILE A 124 -6.76 -17.38 -4.14
C ILE A 124 -6.87 -18.78 -4.76
N GLY A 125 -5.82 -19.58 -4.58
CA GLY A 125 -5.66 -20.88 -5.22
C GLY A 125 -6.85 -21.84 -5.04
N ALA A 126 -7.10 -22.59 -6.11
CA ALA A 126 -7.93 -23.78 -6.14
C ALA A 126 -7.35 -24.90 -5.23
N SER A 127 -7.57 -24.81 -3.92
CA SER A 127 -7.21 -25.88 -2.97
C SER A 127 -8.39 -26.46 -2.19
N THR A 128 -9.62 -25.96 -2.37
CA THR A 128 -10.81 -26.63 -1.84
C THR A 128 -11.74 -26.97 -3.00
N GLY A 129 -11.70 -28.23 -3.44
CA GLY A 129 -12.68 -28.78 -4.39
C GLY A 129 -14.08 -28.75 -3.79
N ASN A 130 -14.74 -27.59 -3.85
CA ASN A 130 -16.18 -27.46 -3.72
C ASN A 130 -16.60 -26.06 -4.16
N ILE A 131 -17.47 -25.99 -5.17
CA ILE A 131 -18.02 -24.74 -5.76
C ILE A 131 -19.01 -24.04 -4.78
N GLY A 132 -19.12 -24.52 -3.53
CA GLY A 132 -19.97 -23.97 -2.48
C GLY A 132 -19.32 -22.98 -1.51
N SER A 133 -18.00 -22.74 -1.58
CA SER A 133 -17.31 -21.87 -0.61
C SER A 133 -17.36 -20.36 -0.91
N THR A 134 -17.81 -19.95 -2.10
CA THR A 134 -17.95 -18.52 -2.46
C THR A 134 -19.00 -17.78 -1.62
N VAL A 135 -19.96 -18.50 -1.03
CA VAL A 135 -20.98 -17.91 -0.14
C VAL A 135 -20.43 -17.62 1.26
N GLN A 136 -19.32 -18.25 1.65
CA GLN A 136 -18.71 -18.02 2.97
C GLN A 136 -17.82 -16.76 3.01
N SER A 137 -17.39 -16.27 1.84
CA SER A 137 -16.75 -14.94 1.68
C SER A 137 -17.67 -13.80 2.14
N GLY A 138 -18.99 -13.99 2.07
CA GLY A 138 -19.98 -13.02 2.55
C GLY A 138 -20.02 -12.87 4.07
N GLN A 139 -19.61 -13.89 4.85
CA GLN A 139 -19.49 -13.78 6.31
C GLN A 139 -18.20 -13.08 6.74
N VAL A 140 -17.13 -13.20 5.95
CA VAL A 140 -15.88 -12.44 6.16
C VAL A 140 -16.05 -10.97 5.74
N ALA A 141 -16.86 -10.70 4.70
CA ALA A 141 -17.29 -9.36 4.33
C ALA A 141 -18.26 -8.74 5.34
N HIS A 142 -19.16 -9.52 5.95
CA HIS A 142 -20.02 -9.01 7.04
C HIS A 142 -19.22 -8.54 8.26
N ASN A 143 -18.07 -9.16 8.55
CA ASN A 143 -17.13 -8.67 9.57
C ASN A 143 -16.32 -7.45 9.09
N ALA A 144 -16.19 -7.21 7.78
CA ALA A 144 -15.57 -6.01 7.22
C ALA A 144 -16.49 -4.78 7.28
N VAL A 145 -17.82 -4.98 7.37
CA VAL A 145 -18.78 -3.89 7.65
C VAL A 145 -18.62 -3.36 9.08
N GLU A 146 -18.02 -4.14 10.00
CA GLU A 146 -17.72 -3.68 11.37
C GLU A 146 -16.37 -2.94 11.47
N ASN A 147 -15.52 -2.95 10.43
CA ASN A 147 -14.22 -2.31 10.42
C ASN A 147 -14.18 -1.12 9.43
N ASN A 148 -14.81 -0.01 9.85
CA ASN A 148 -15.05 1.15 8.99
C ASN A 148 -13.76 1.83 8.45
N ASP A 149 -12.57 1.62 9.04
CA ASP A 149 -11.30 2.26 8.61
C ASP A 149 -10.87 1.79 7.21
N PHE A 150 -10.95 0.49 6.96
CA PHE A 150 -10.61 -0.09 5.66
C PHE A 150 -11.52 0.42 4.53
N LEU A 151 -12.82 0.61 4.80
CA LEU A 151 -13.75 1.13 3.81
C LEU A 151 -13.36 2.54 3.37
N LEU A 152 -12.81 3.37 4.27
CA LEU A 152 -12.36 4.72 3.93
C LEU A 152 -11.09 4.71 3.08
N GLU A 153 -10.12 3.83 3.36
CA GLU A 153 -8.93 3.69 2.51
C GLU A 153 -9.30 3.23 1.09
N VAL A 154 -10.24 2.28 1.00
CA VAL A 154 -10.81 1.87 -0.27
C VAL A 154 -11.44 3.07 -0.94
N GLN A 155 -12.39 3.77 -0.30
CA GLN A 155 -13.05 4.97 -0.84
C GLN A 155 -12.07 6.04 -1.33
N PHE A 156 -11.01 6.29 -0.56
CA PHE A 156 -9.93 7.20 -0.96
C PHE A 156 -9.26 6.72 -2.26
N ALA A 157 -8.89 5.44 -2.34
CA ALA A 157 -8.32 4.86 -3.55
C ALA A 157 -9.28 4.89 -4.74
N LEU A 158 -10.59 4.82 -4.51
CA LEU A 158 -11.61 4.93 -5.55
C LEU A 158 -11.66 6.34 -6.11
N LYS A 159 -11.56 7.33 -5.23
CA LYS A 159 -11.64 8.75 -5.57
C LYS A 159 -10.33 9.25 -6.19
N TYR A 160 -9.19 8.74 -5.74
CA TYR A 160 -7.85 9.17 -6.18
C TYR A 160 -6.90 8.00 -6.50
N PRO A 161 -7.17 7.20 -7.54
CA PRO A 161 -6.47 5.94 -7.80
C PRO A 161 -4.98 6.11 -8.11
N LYS A 162 -4.61 7.11 -8.91
CA LYS A 162 -3.19 7.41 -9.20
C LYS A 162 -2.43 7.89 -7.95
N ILE A 163 -3.08 8.71 -7.13
CA ILE A 163 -2.51 9.20 -5.87
C ILE A 163 -2.37 8.04 -4.87
N ALA A 164 -3.39 7.20 -4.73
CA ALA A 164 -3.37 6.04 -3.84
C ALA A 164 -2.26 5.05 -4.18
N LEU A 165 -1.94 4.84 -5.47
CA LEU A 165 -0.75 4.08 -5.87
C LEU A 165 0.57 4.75 -5.47
N GLN A 166 0.67 6.07 -5.63
CA GLN A 166 1.88 6.83 -5.29
C GLN A 166 2.10 6.91 -3.78
N ILE A 167 1.01 6.90 -2.99
CA ILE A 167 1.06 6.74 -1.54
C ILE A 167 1.46 5.29 -1.21
N GLY A 168 0.66 4.34 -1.69
CA GLY A 168 0.94 2.90 -1.70
C GLY A 168 1.05 2.25 -0.32
N GLY A 169 1.06 0.91 -0.32
CA GLY A 169 1.45 0.11 0.85
C GLY A 169 2.98 0.00 0.97
N ILE A 170 3.48 -0.31 2.17
CA ILE A 170 4.91 -0.52 2.40
C ILE A 170 5.40 -1.74 1.59
N GLN A 171 6.51 -1.57 0.88
CA GLN A 171 7.18 -2.60 0.10
C GLN A 171 8.63 -2.78 0.59
N ASP A 172 9.29 -3.87 0.19
CA ASP A 172 10.73 -4.00 0.39
C ASP A 172 11.47 -2.90 -0.41
N PRO A 173 12.12 -1.93 0.25
CA PRO A 173 12.78 -0.85 -0.47
C PRO A 173 13.92 -1.36 -1.36
N SER A 174 14.46 -2.55 -1.11
CA SER A 174 15.56 -3.11 -1.89
C SER A 174 15.15 -3.79 -3.20
N SER A 175 13.85 -4.04 -3.40
CA SER A 175 13.31 -4.69 -4.61
C SER A 175 12.73 -3.71 -5.64
N ILE A 176 12.67 -2.41 -5.32
CA ILE A 176 12.02 -1.39 -6.15
C ILE A 176 12.92 -0.19 -6.42
N LEU A 177 12.90 0.33 -7.65
CA LEU A 177 13.67 1.51 -8.04
C LEU A 177 13.00 2.82 -7.62
N ASN A 178 11.67 2.87 -7.72
CA ASN A 178 10.86 4.05 -7.44
C ASN A 178 9.86 3.71 -6.32
N PRO A 179 10.27 3.79 -5.04
CA PRO A 179 9.38 3.47 -3.92
C PRO A 179 8.23 4.47 -3.81
N ASN A 180 7.07 3.98 -3.36
CA ASN A 180 5.93 4.82 -2.98
C ASN A 180 6.19 5.57 -1.67
N ILE A 181 5.34 6.55 -1.34
CA ILE A 181 5.53 7.44 -0.18
C ILE A 181 5.54 6.67 1.15
N SER A 182 4.66 5.69 1.33
CA SER A 182 4.63 4.86 2.56
C SER A 182 5.93 4.09 2.75
N THR A 183 6.50 3.57 1.67
CA THR A 183 7.80 2.89 1.68
C THR A 183 8.92 3.88 1.99
N ILE A 184 8.91 5.09 1.42
CA ILE A 184 9.90 6.13 1.72
C ILE A 184 9.87 6.52 3.20
N ALA A 185 8.69 6.81 3.75
CA ALA A 185 8.52 7.17 5.17
C ALA A 185 9.01 6.06 6.10
N SER A 186 8.64 4.81 5.82
CA SER A 186 9.11 3.63 6.57
C SER A 186 10.63 3.43 6.45
N THR A 187 11.19 3.63 5.27
CA THR A 187 12.65 3.48 5.04
C THR A 187 13.43 4.54 5.83
N TYR A 188 12.98 5.80 5.85
CA TYR A 188 13.57 6.81 6.74
C TYR A 188 13.45 6.41 8.20
N GLN A 189 12.26 6.00 8.67
CA GLN A 189 12.06 5.58 10.05
C GLN A 189 13.03 4.46 10.47
N LEU A 190 13.15 3.40 9.67
CA LEU A 190 14.00 2.24 9.98
C LEU A 190 15.50 2.54 9.97
N ASN A 191 15.94 3.57 9.23
CA ASN A 191 17.35 3.96 9.20
C ASN A 191 17.68 5.05 10.23
N LEU A 192 16.75 5.96 10.52
CA LEU A 192 16.94 7.02 11.51
C LEU A 192 16.79 6.50 12.94
N LEU A 193 15.83 5.60 13.17
CA LEU A 193 15.52 5.00 14.46
C LEU A 193 15.61 3.48 14.31
N ASN A 194 16.82 2.99 14.03
CA ASN A 194 17.06 1.59 13.72
C ASN A 194 16.85 0.70 14.97
N PRO A 195 15.90 -0.25 14.97
CA PRO A 195 15.60 -1.06 16.15
C PRO A 195 16.78 -1.90 16.65
N ASP A 196 17.67 -2.38 15.77
CA ASP A 196 18.84 -3.17 16.16
C ASP A 196 19.90 -2.28 16.84
N GLU A 197 20.06 -1.05 16.38
CA GLU A 197 20.93 -0.05 17.02
C GLU A 197 20.35 0.40 18.37
N LEU A 198 19.06 0.74 18.41
CA LEU A 198 18.37 1.22 19.60
C LEU A 198 18.23 0.12 20.67
N SER A 199 18.16 -1.16 20.29
CA SER A 199 18.16 -2.27 21.26
C SER A 199 19.40 -2.30 22.14
N LYS A 200 20.56 -1.84 21.63
CA LYS A 200 21.81 -1.74 22.39
C LYS A 200 21.75 -0.63 23.46
N LEU A 201 20.79 0.27 23.34
CA LEU A 201 20.50 1.35 24.28
C LEU A 201 19.31 1.02 25.20
N GLY A 202 18.77 -0.21 25.12
CA GLY A 202 17.70 -0.69 25.98
C GLY A 202 16.28 -0.45 25.47
N TYR A 203 16.09 0.00 24.23
CA TYR A 203 14.77 0.13 23.62
C TYR A 203 14.31 -1.21 23.04
N ALA A 204 13.13 -1.68 23.42
CA ALA A 204 12.55 -2.85 22.77
C ALA A 204 12.11 -2.50 21.35
N ARG A 205 12.10 -3.51 20.47
CA ARG A 205 11.63 -3.33 19.09
C ARG A 205 10.22 -2.74 19.01
N ASN A 206 9.34 -3.12 19.94
CA ASN A 206 7.97 -2.61 20.01
C ASN A 206 7.91 -1.15 20.51
N ASP A 207 8.87 -0.68 21.31
CA ASP A 207 8.93 0.73 21.72
C ASP A 207 9.26 1.63 20.52
N VAL A 208 9.96 1.07 19.52
CA VAL A 208 10.33 1.77 18.29
C VAL A 208 9.24 1.64 17.22
N LEU A 209 8.81 0.41 16.91
CA LEU A 209 7.93 0.13 15.76
C LEU A 209 6.47 -0.13 16.10
N GLY A 210 6.15 -0.38 17.37
CA GLY A 210 4.78 -0.67 17.78
C GLY A 210 3.88 0.55 17.72
N GLU A 211 2.58 0.31 17.86
CA GLU A 211 1.55 1.34 18.04
C GLU A 211 2.00 2.35 19.09
N GLY A 212 2.00 3.63 18.70
CA GLY A 212 2.35 4.76 19.55
C GLY A 212 3.82 4.89 19.90
N GLY A 213 4.68 4.04 19.33
CA GLY A 213 6.12 4.03 19.54
C GLY A 213 6.84 5.23 18.91
N LEU A 214 8.10 5.42 19.29
CA LEU A 214 8.88 6.59 18.87
C LEU A 214 9.17 6.62 17.36
N GLY A 215 9.36 5.44 16.75
CA GLY A 215 9.48 5.29 15.31
C GLY A 215 8.15 5.52 14.60
N ASN A 216 7.04 5.07 15.19
CA ASN A 216 5.70 5.32 14.65
C ASN A 216 5.43 6.83 14.54
N ALA A 217 5.72 7.58 15.60
CA ALA A 217 5.55 9.02 15.63
C ALA A 217 6.31 9.75 14.51
N LEU A 218 7.58 9.38 14.29
CA LEU A 218 8.38 9.92 13.18
C LEU A 218 7.83 9.51 11.81
N ARG A 219 7.38 8.25 11.66
CA ARG A 219 6.84 7.71 10.41
C ARG A 219 5.58 8.46 9.99
N HIS A 220 4.59 8.65 10.87
CA HIS A 220 3.35 9.37 10.56
C HIS A 220 3.61 10.85 10.24
N THR A 221 4.52 11.50 11.00
CA THR A 221 4.95 12.87 10.70
C THR A 221 5.55 12.99 9.29
N LEU A 222 6.47 12.08 8.93
CA LEU A 222 7.09 12.10 7.61
C LEU A 222 6.13 11.70 6.49
N TRP A 223 5.30 10.69 6.71
CA TRP A 223 4.30 10.22 5.76
C TRP A 223 3.37 11.36 5.33
N GLN A 224 2.80 12.10 6.29
CA GLN A 224 1.96 13.26 5.97
C GLN A 224 2.72 14.44 5.37
N ALA A 225 3.98 14.65 5.76
CA ALA A 225 4.80 15.70 5.14
C ALA A 225 5.05 15.40 3.65
N LEU A 226 5.38 14.16 3.31
CA LEU A 226 5.61 13.71 1.94
C LEU A 226 4.34 13.75 1.09
N ILE A 227 3.19 13.35 1.65
CA ILE A 227 1.88 13.42 0.96
C ILE A 227 1.48 14.87 0.73
N THR A 228 1.61 15.74 1.74
CA THR A 228 1.26 17.16 1.63
C THR A 228 2.13 17.86 0.59
N LYS A 229 3.44 17.59 0.60
CA LYS A 229 4.35 18.08 -0.42
C LYS A 229 3.93 17.66 -1.83
N SER A 230 3.48 16.41 -2.00
CA SER A 230 3.21 15.83 -3.32
C SER A 230 1.83 16.20 -3.86
N PHE A 231 0.82 16.28 -2.99
CA PHE A 231 -0.59 16.35 -3.38
C PHE A 231 -1.39 17.45 -2.67
N GLY A 232 -0.75 18.23 -1.80
CA GLY A 232 -1.39 19.28 -1.03
C GLY A 232 -2.06 18.79 0.25
N PRO A 233 -2.46 19.73 1.14
CA PRO A 233 -2.96 19.43 2.46
C PRO A 233 -4.32 18.72 2.46
N ASP A 234 -5.19 18.98 1.48
CA ASP A 234 -6.54 18.40 1.43
C ASP A 234 -6.48 16.88 1.20
N ILE A 235 -5.67 16.43 0.25
CA ILE A 235 -5.42 15.01 0.00
C ILE A 235 -4.77 14.35 1.22
N ALA A 236 -3.82 15.05 1.86
CA ALA A 236 -3.16 14.55 3.06
C ALA A 236 -4.13 14.36 4.23
N ILE A 237 -5.08 15.29 4.43
CA ILE A 237 -6.16 15.15 5.42
C ILE A 237 -7.04 13.95 5.07
N GLU A 238 -7.49 13.82 3.82
CA GLU A 238 -8.42 12.78 3.42
C GLU A 238 -7.83 11.37 3.60
N VAL A 239 -6.59 11.15 3.14
CA VAL A 239 -5.91 9.86 3.32
C VAL A 239 -5.51 9.61 4.77
N GLY A 240 -5.13 10.66 5.52
CA GLY A 240 -4.80 10.53 6.94
C GLY A 240 -6.04 10.13 7.75
N ASN A 241 -7.21 10.69 7.45
CA ASN A 241 -8.45 10.29 8.11
C ASN A 241 -8.87 8.88 7.70
N ALA A 242 -8.70 8.51 6.44
CA ALA A 242 -8.99 7.17 5.94
C ALA A 242 -8.12 6.10 6.60
N HIS A 243 -6.85 6.40 6.84
CA HIS A 243 -5.90 5.47 7.45
C HIS A 243 -6.12 5.25 8.96
N GLU A 244 -6.69 6.24 9.65
CA GLU A 244 -6.66 6.30 11.12
C GLU A 244 -8.03 6.22 11.78
N SER A 245 -9.07 6.83 11.21
CA SER A 245 -10.28 7.11 11.99
C SER A 245 -11.55 7.16 11.15
N SER A 246 -12.24 6.04 11.09
CA SER A 246 -13.56 5.96 10.50
C SER A 246 -14.69 6.57 11.30
N GLY A 247 -14.54 6.66 12.62
CA GLY A 247 -15.46 7.35 13.53
C GLY A 247 -15.08 8.80 13.83
N GLY A 248 -13.96 9.28 13.27
CA GLY A 248 -13.32 10.54 13.65
C GLY A 248 -12.60 10.47 15.01
N THR A 249 -11.52 11.25 15.13
CA THR A 249 -10.70 11.28 16.34
C THR A 249 -11.20 12.31 17.35
N ASN A 250 -11.35 11.91 18.61
CA ASN A 250 -11.71 12.82 19.69
C ASN A 250 -10.48 13.54 20.25
N TYR A 251 -10.16 14.71 19.69
CA TYR A 251 -9.03 15.52 20.13
C TYR A 251 -9.15 16.11 21.56
N ASN A 252 -10.35 16.04 22.17
CA ASN A 252 -10.59 16.59 23.51
C ASN A 252 -10.20 15.64 24.64
N GLN A 253 -10.09 14.34 24.36
CA GLN A 253 -9.68 13.34 25.35
C GLN A 253 -8.28 12.82 25.00
N LYS A 254 -7.29 13.14 25.83
CA LYS A 254 -5.87 12.76 25.60
C LYS A 254 -5.36 11.68 26.55
N THR A 255 -6.12 11.37 27.59
CA THR A 255 -5.70 10.50 28.69
C THR A 255 -6.75 9.44 29.00
N GLY A 256 -6.30 8.36 29.63
CA GLY A 256 -7.20 7.28 30.06
C GLY A 256 -7.85 6.53 28.89
N LEU A 257 -7.16 6.44 27.76
CA LEU A 257 -7.63 5.81 26.52
C LEU A 257 -7.27 4.32 26.48
N SER A 258 -7.92 3.57 25.60
CA SER A 258 -7.42 2.28 25.13
C SER A 258 -6.19 2.50 24.23
N LEU A 259 -5.34 1.48 24.08
CA LEU A 259 -4.12 1.56 23.26
C LEU A 259 -4.42 2.07 21.84
N ASN A 260 -5.37 1.43 21.15
CA ASN A 260 -5.77 1.82 19.79
C ASN A 260 -6.26 3.27 19.68
N LYS A 261 -6.96 3.79 20.69
CA LYS A 261 -7.44 5.18 20.68
C LYS A 261 -6.36 6.19 21.05
N ALA A 262 -5.42 5.80 21.90
CA ALA A 262 -4.24 6.63 22.18
C ALA A 262 -3.33 6.72 20.95
N ASP A 263 -3.16 5.61 20.23
CA ASP A 263 -2.38 5.50 19.00
C ASP A 263 -3.00 6.32 17.86
N GLU A 264 -4.27 6.09 17.53
CA GLU A 264 -5.04 6.88 16.55
C GLU A 264 -4.90 8.39 16.81
N LEU A 265 -5.01 8.81 18.08
CA LEU A 265 -4.84 10.20 18.46
C LEU A 265 -3.40 10.70 18.27
N ALA A 266 -2.40 9.90 18.66
CA ALA A 266 -1.00 10.26 18.48
C ALA A 266 -0.67 10.42 16.99
N ASP A 267 -1.10 9.48 16.16
CA ASP A 267 -0.87 9.48 14.73
C ASP A 267 -1.60 10.64 14.05
N GLN A 268 -2.84 10.93 14.40
CA GLN A 268 -3.55 12.11 13.91
C GLN A 268 -2.90 13.45 14.29
N LEU A 269 -2.34 13.55 15.50
CA LEU A 269 -1.63 14.76 15.94
C LEU A 269 -0.26 14.89 15.24
N ASN A 270 0.45 13.79 15.04
CA ASN A 270 1.69 13.76 14.25
C ASN A 270 1.41 14.07 12.78
N ASN A 271 0.27 13.62 12.26
CA ASN A 271 -0.20 13.91 10.92
C ASN A 271 -0.39 15.43 10.72
N GLN A 272 -0.95 16.15 11.70
CA GLN A 272 -1.07 17.62 11.67
C GLN A 272 0.31 18.33 11.61
N ILE A 273 1.30 17.83 12.36
CA ILE A 273 2.67 18.34 12.33
C ILE A 273 3.28 18.09 10.94
N GLY A 274 3.13 16.87 10.42
CA GLY A 274 3.59 16.46 9.10
C GLY A 274 3.05 17.34 7.99
N ARG A 275 1.73 17.60 7.98
CA ARG A 275 1.11 18.50 6.98
C ARG A 275 1.71 19.90 7.01
N SER A 276 1.87 20.47 8.21
CA SER A 276 2.49 21.78 8.38
C SER A 276 3.93 21.82 7.87
N LEU A 277 4.67 20.73 8.04
CA LEU A 277 6.03 20.57 7.53
C LEU A 277 6.06 20.44 6.00
N GLY A 278 5.16 19.65 5.41
CA GLY A 278 5.09 19.41 3.96
C GLY A 278 4.80 20.66 3.14
N LEU A 279 4.13 21.67 3.71
CA LEU A 279 3.89 22.96 3.06
C LEU A 279 5.17 23.78 2.78
N GLN A 280 6.30 23.42 3.40
CA GLN A 280 7.58 24.09 3.17
C GLN A 280 8.24 23.69 1.83
N ASN A 281 7.66 22.71 1.11
CA ASN A 281 8.11 22.24 -0.21
C ASN A 281 9.61 21.89 -0.29
N LEU A 282 10.12 21.22 0.75
CA LEU A 282 11.50 20.77 0.83
C LEU A 282 11.68 19.41 0.13
N ASP A 283 12.91 19.03 -0.16
CA ASP A 283 13.20 17.66 -0.60
C ASP A 283 12.96 16.64 0.54
N ASN A 284 12.97 15.35 0.22
CA ASN A 284 12.59 14.33 1.22
C ASN A 284 13.63 14.24 2.35
N PHE A 285 14.90 14.45 2.02
CA PHE A 285 15.99 14.48 2.99
C PHE A 285 15.83 15.63 3.98
N ASP A 286 15.56 16.83 3.50
CA ASP A 286 15.37 18.02 4.32
C ASP A 286 14.08 17.97 5.14
N LEU A 287 13.02 17.33 4.61
CA LEU A 287 11.82 17.02 5.40
C LEU A 287 12.17 16.06 6.55
N ALA A 288 12.91 14.99 6.30
CA ALA A 288 13.36 14.06 7.34
C ALA A 288 14.21 14.74 8.42
N LYS A 289 15.14 15.61 8.00
CA LYS A 289 15.95 16.42 8.90
C LYS A 289 15.09 17.31 9.79
N LYS A 290 14.16 18.08 9.20
CA LYS A 290 13.28 18.97 9.96
C LYS A 290 12.33 18.23 10.88
N ALA A 291 11.86 17.04 10.48
CA ALA A 291 11.07 16.19 11.36
C ALA A 291 11.86 15.77 12.61
N LEU A 292 13.13 15.38 12.46
CA LEU A 292 14.03 15.11 13.61
C LEU A 292 14.24 16.35 14.48
N ASP A 293 14.45 17.52 13.87
CA ASP A 293 14.61 18.78 14.61
C ASP A 293 13.37 19.13 15.43
N ILE A 294 12.17 18.95 14.85
CA ILE A 294 10.90 19.12 15.58
C ILE A 294 10.82 18.10 16.72
N TYR A 295 11.19 16.85 16.46
CA TYR A 295 11.12 15.78 17.44
C TYR A 295 12.03 16.05 18.65
N ALA A 296 13.26 16.49 18.43
CA ALA A 296 14.19 16.81 19.52
C ALA A 296 13.79 18.09 20.28
N ASN A 297 13.42 19.15 19.55
CA ASN A 297 13.22 20.46 20.19
C ASN A 297 11.83 20.60 20.83
N GLN A 298 10.81 20.04 20.19
CA GLN A 298 9.41 20.27 20.54
C GLN A 298 8.68 18.97 20.95
N GLY A 299 9.10 17.83 20.39
CA GLY A 299 8.49 16.53 20.60
C GLY A 299 7.46 16.13 19.54
N LEU A 300 7.23 14.83 19.44
CA LEU A 300 6.15 14.20 18.68
C LEU A 300 5.26 13.42 19.63
N TYR A 301 4.03 13.15 19.21
CA TYR A 301 3.06 12.42 20.04
C TYR A 301 3.38 10.93 20.05
N GLN A 302 3.42 10.35 21.24
CA GLN A 302 3.68 8.94 21.52
C GLN A 302 2.65 8.44 22.52
N VAL A 303 2.45 7.13 22.55
CA VAL A 303 1.56 6.48 23.52
C VAL A 303 2.35 6.12 24.78
N VAL A 304 1.86 6.58 25.93
CA VAL A 304 2.43 6.29 27.24
C VAL A 304 1.46 5.43 28.02
N LYS A 305 1.94 4.29 28.54
CA LYS A 305 1.13 3.39 29.37
C LYS A 305 1.10 3.86 30.82
N ASN A 306 -0.10 4.02 31.38
CA ASN A 306 -0.32 4.37 32.76
C ASN A 306 -0.27 3.13 33.68
N SER A 307 -0.02 3.36 34.97
CA SER A 307 0.01 2.31 36.00
C SER A 307 -1.32 1.57 36.16
N ASN A 308 -2.44 2.21 35.85
CA ASN A 308 -3.78 1.63 35.89
C ASN A 308 -4.15 0.83 34.62
N GLY A 309 -3.22 0.66 33.68
CA GLY A 309 -3.43 -0.09 32.43
C GLY A 309 -4.07 0.70 31.29
N THR A 310 -4.42 1.97 31.50
CA THR A 310 -4.87 2.89 30.43
C THR A 310 -3.68 3.51 29.72
N TYR A 311 -3.95 4.25 28.64
CA TYR A 311 -2.94 4.87 27.79
C TYR A 311 -3.22 6.36 27.58
N ASP A 312 -2.16 7.14 27.43
CA ASP A 312 -2.21 8.57 27.13
C ASP A 312 -1.47 8.85 25.83
N SER A 313 -1.98 9.80 25.03
CA SER A 313 -1.23 10.38 23.90
C SER A 313 -0.50 11.63 24.38
N GLN A 314 0.83 11.54 24.49
CA GLN A 314 1.66 12.60 25.06
C GLN A 314 2.73 13.05 24.08
N ARG A 315 3.02 14.36 24.08
CA ARG A 315 4.10 14.91 23.28
C ARG A 315 5.44 14.67 23.99
N VAL A 316 6.26 13.81 23.42
CA VAL A 316 7.53 13.36 23.99
C VAL A 316 8.68 13.79 23.08
N LYS A 317 9.76 14.32 23.65
CA LYS A 317 10.95 14.74 22.89
C LYS A 317 11.85 13.55 22.56
N LEU A 318 12.45 13.57 21.38
CA LEU A 318 13.57 12.69 21.08
C LEU A 318 14.76 13.13 21.95
N ASN A 319 15.29 12.21 22.77
CA ASN A 319 16.41 12.55 23.63
C ASN A 319 17.68 12.85 22.80
N THR A 320 18.65 13.52 23.42
CA THR A 320 19.87 13.98 22.75
C THR A 320 20.67 12.83 22.13
N GLU A 321 20.82 11.70 22.81
CA GLU A 321 21.56 10.53 22.30
C GLU A 321 20.92 9.98 21.02
N LEU A 322 19.60 9.77 21.03
CA LEU A 322 18.87 9.30 19.84
C LEU A 322 18.91 10.34 18.71
N TYR A 323 18.78 11.62 19.01
CA TYR A 323 18.86 12.68 18.00
C TYR A 323 20.24 12.73 17.32
N GLU A 324 21.32 12.56 18.07
CA GLU A 324 22.69 12.50 17.53
C GLU A 324 22.90 11.26 16.64
N ILE A 325 22.41 10.09 17.09
CA ILE A 325 22.45 8.85 16.31
C ILE A 325 21.66 9.01 15.01
N SER A 326 20.41 9.48 15.08
CA SER A 326 19.56 9.69 13.90
C SER A 326 20.19 10.68 12.92
N ASN A 327 20.79 11.78 13.40
CA ASN A 327 21.49 12.73 12.52
C ASN A 327 22.74 12.14 11.87
N LYS A 328 23.49 11.30 12.58
CA LYS A 328 24.62 10.57 12.01
C LYS A 328 24.14 9.62 10.91
N ASN A 329 23.06 8.89 11.15
CA ASN A 329 22.49 7.95 10.18
C ASN A 329 21.95 8.69 8.95
N LEU A 330 21.24 9.81 9.16
CA LEU A 330 20.65 10.63 8.09
C LEU A 330 21.65 11.00 7.00
N LYS A 331 22.90 11.35 7.37
CA LYS A 331 23.96 11.75 6.42
C LYS A 331 24.28 10.71 5.34
N ASN A 332 23.92 9.44 5.58
CA ASN A 332 24.18 8.32 4.67
C ASN A 332 22.95 7.89 3.87
N LEU A 333 21.82 8.59 4.03
CA LEU A 333 20.56 8.24 3.38
C LEU A 333 20.36 9.06 2.10
N ASP A 334 19.77 8.42 1.10
CA ASP A 334 19.32 9.11 -0.12
C ASP A 334 17.91 9.74 0.06
N GLN A 335 17.33 10.28 -1.01
CA GLN A 335 15.99 10.90 -1.04
C GLN A 335 14.83 9.92 -0.77
N THR A 336 15.11 8.62 -0.71
CA THR A 336 14.14 7.59 -0.36
C THR A 336 14.31 7.06 1.06
N GLY A 337 15.26 7.62 1.81
CA GLY A 337 15.64 7.15 3.14
C GLY A 337 16.54 5.91 3.10
N ALA A 338 16.93 5.42 1.93
CA ALA A 338 17.71 4.21 1.80
C ALA A 338 19.17 4.46 2.18
N GLY A 339 19.73 3.61 3.02
CA GLY A 339 21.17 3.55 3.28
C GLY A 339 21.94 2.82 2.17
N SER A 340 23.27 2.81 2.27
CA SER A 340 24.19 2.31 1.24
C SER A 340 23.92 0.87 0.79
N THR A 341 23.48 -0.02 1.67
CA THR A 341 23.15 -1.41 1.33
C THR A 341 21.97 -1.51 0.36
N VAL A 342 20.89 -0.77 0.62
CA VAL A 342 19.70 -0.74 -0.25
C VAL A 342 20.02 -0.05 -1.57
N GLN A 343 20.78 1.05 -1.53
CA GLN A 343 21.24 1.75 -2.73
C GLN A 343 22.03 0.83 -3.67
N LYS A 344 22.96 0.02 -3.13
CA LYS A 344 23.72 -0.97 -3.93
C LYS A 344 22.81 -2.02 -4.56
N LYS A 345 21.83 -2.54 -3.82
CA LYS A 345 20.85 -3.50 -4.36
C LYS A 345 20.03 -2.89 -5.51
N ARG A 346 19.58 -1.64 -5.35
CA ARG A 346 18.87 -0.92 -6.41
C ARG A 346 19.73 -0.65 -7.64
N GLN A 347 21.02 -0.38 -7.45
CA GLN A 347 21.95 -0.20 -8.57
C GLN A 347 22.04 -1.48 -9.41
N ILE A 348 22.15 -2.65 -8.77
CA ILE A 348 22.13 -3.96 -9.45
C ILE A 348 20.80 -4.18 -10.18
N LEU A 349 19.66 -3.86 -9.56
CA LEU A 349 18.36 -3.95 -10.22
C LEU A 349 18.27 -3.06 -11.46
N LYS A 350 18.79 -1.84 -11.39
CA LYS A 350 18.80 -0.89 -12.50
C LYS A 350 19.68 -1.38 -13.65
N GLU A 351 20.83 -1.97 -13.34
CA GLU A 351 21.71 -2.59 -14.34
C GLU A 351 21.01 -3.76 -15.03
N ASN A 352 20.37 -4.65 -14.27
CA ASN A 352 19.65 -5.80 -14.81
C ASN A 352 18.43 -5.41 -15.66
N ALA A 353 17.72 -4.33 -15.31
CA ALA A 353 16.60 -3.82 -16.10
C ALA A 353 17.03 -3.23 -17.46
N ASN A 354 18.29 -2.83 -17.60
CA ASN A 354 18.84 -2.23 -18.82
C ASN A 354 19.56 -3.24 -19.74
N PHE A 355 19.70 -4.51 -19.34
CA PHE A 355 20.20 -5.55 -20.25
C PHE A 355 19.05 -6.13 -21.06
N PRO A 356 19.01 -5.98 -22.40
CA PRO A 356 18.09 -6.75 -23.21
C PRO A 356 18.41 -8.23 -23.02
N LEU A 357 17.39 -9.02 -22.68
CA LEU A 357 17.46 -10.47 -22.73
C LEU A 357 17.80 -10.85 -24.18
N THR A 358 19.07 -11.13 -24.43
CA THR A 358 19.49 -11.73 -25.69
C THR A 358 19.09 -13.20 -25.62
N ILE A 359 17.81 -13.49 -25.86
CA ILE A 359 17.36 -14.86 -26.06
C ILE A 359 17.86 -15.28 -27.44
N GLY A 360 18.86 -16.16 -27.45
CA GLY A 360 19.17 -17.06 -28.57
C GLY A 360 19.46 -16.39 -29.91
N GLY A 361 20.74 -16.14 -30.18
CA GLY A 361 21.19 -15.86 -31.53
C GLY A 361 20.93 -17.05 -32.46
N THR A 362 19.83 -17.02 -33.20
CA THR A 362 19.67 -17.78 -34.45
C THR A 362 19.69 -16.77 -35.59
N ARG A 363 20.84 -16.68 -36.28
CA ARG A 363 20.92 -15.96 -37.56
C ARG A 363 20.08 -16.72 -38.57
N TYR A 364 18.99 -16.11 -39.04
CA TYR A 364 18.44 -16.46 -40.35
C TYR A 364 19.20 -15.63 -41.38
N ASN A 365 20.04 -16.30 -42.17
CA ASN A 365 20.56 -15.75 -43.42
C ASN A 365 19.43 -15.85 -44.44
N GLU A 366 19.06 -14.71 -45.03
CA GLU A 366 18.28 -14.66 -46.26
C GLU A 366 19.09 -15.31 -47.40
N LYS A 367 18.48 -16.32 -48.03
CA LYS A 367 18.58 -16.58 -49.47
C LYS A 367 17.28 -17.20 -49.96
#